data_AF-A0A3B8WFX9-F1
#
_entry.id   AF-A0A3B8WFX9-F1
#
_cell.length_a   1.000
_cell.length_b   1.000
_cell.length_c   1.000
_cell.angle_alpha   90.00
_cell.angle_beta   90.00
_cell.angle_gamma   90.00
#
_symmetry.space_group_name_H-M   'P 1'
#
loop_
_entity.id
_entity.type
_entity.pdbx_description
1 polymer ?
#
loop_
_entity_poly.entity_id
_entity_poly.type
_entity_poly.pdbx_seq_one_letter_code
_entity_poly.pdbx_strand_id
1 'polypeptide(L)'
;EIEGEMGDSHVGLQARLMSQALRKLTGNVKHANCLMVFINQIRMKIGVMFGSPETTTGGNALKFYSSVRLDIRRIGSVKDGDEVVGNETRVKVVKNKVSPPFRQAEFQIMYGKGIYHMAEVLDMGVKEGFVDKSGAWYAYNGDKIGQGKANACKFLEENLDIANEIEAKVRDKLMPKPVKKETAEAPAEANGELL
;
A
#
# COMPACT_ATOMS: atom_id res chain seq x y z
N GLU A 1 -17.47 -15.12 -24.25
CA GLU A 1 -16.02 -15.34 -24.03
C GLU A 1 -15.75 -16.75 -23.51
N ILE A 2 -16.29 -17.17 -22.36
CA ILE A 2 -16.15 -18.58 -21.92
C ILE A 2 -16.95 -19.55 -22.80
N GLU A 3 -18.10 -19.14 -23.31
CA GLU A 3 -18.96 -19.94 -24.20
C GLU A 3 -18.75 -19.66 -25.70
N GLY A 4 -17.83 -18.76 -26.05
CA GLY A 4 -17.58 -18.39 -27.46
C GLY A 4 -16.46 -19.23 -28.07
N GLU A 5 -16.36 -19.25 -29.40
CA GLU A 5 -15.25 -19.95 -30.08
C GLU A 5 -13.96 -19.13 -30.07
N MET A 6 -12.82 -19.82 -30.10
CA MET A 6 -11.50 -19.18 -30.16
C MET A 6 -11.35 -18.45 -31.51
N GLY A 7 -11.45 -17.12 -31.47
CA GLY A 7 -11.44 -16.27 -32.67
C GLY A 7 -12.62 -15.29 -32.73
N ASP A 8 -13.64 -15.48 -31.89
CA ASP A 8 -14.78 -14.58 -31.82
C ASP A 8 -14.38 -13.19 -31.33
N SER A 9 -14.68 -12.19 -32.17
CA SER A 9 -14.33 -10.80 -31.91
C SER A 9 -15.33 -10.13 -30.96
N HIS A 10 -15.07 -10.23 -29.66
CA HIS A 10 -15.80 -9.48 -28.63
C HIS A 10 -15.08 -8.17 -28.27
N VAL A 11 -15.09 -7.21 -29.19
CA VAL A 11 -14.39 -5.92 -28.99
C VAL A 11 -14.95 -5.18 -27.76
N GLY A 12 -14.13 -5.03 -26.72
CA GLY A 12 -14.45 -4.23 -25.54
C GLY A 12 -15.49 -4.81 -24.58
N LEU A 13 -15.86 -6.08 -24.72
CA LEU A 13 -16.87 -6.72 -23.85
C LEU A 13 -16.49 -6.62 -22.36
N GLN A 14 -15.25 -6.97 -22.01
CA GLN A 14 -14.74 -6.89 -20.64
C GLN A 14 -14.78 -5.47 -20.08
N ALA A 15 -14.45 -4.46 -20.89
CA ALA A 15 -14.48 -3.06 -20.47
C ALA A 15 -15.90 -2.57 -20.18
N ARG A 16 -16.89 -3.01 -20.98
CA ARG A 16 -18.31 -2.72 -20.77
C ARG A 16 -18.83 -3.40 -19.50
N LEU A 17 -18.52 -4.69 -19.33
CA LEU A 17 -18.89 -5.46 -18.15
C LEU A 17 -18.33 -4.84 -16.86
N MET A 18 -17.04 -4.49 -16.85
CA MET A 18 -16.40 -3.81 -15.71
C MET A 18 -17.07 -2.48 -15.37
N SER A 19 -17.43 -1.68 -16.38
CA SER A 19 -18.11 -0.40 -16.17
C SER A 19 -19.49 -0.56 -15.53
N GLN A 20 -20.25 -1.58 -15.94
CA GLN A 20 -21.55 -1.89 -15.36
C GLN A 20 -21.42 -2.49 -13.96
N ALA A 21 -20.51 -3.43 -13.76
CA ALA A 21 -20.27 -4.09 -12.48
C ALA A 21 -19.85 -3.08 -11.41
N LEU A 22 -18.84 -2.24 -11.69
CA LEU A 22 -18.35 -1.25 -10.73
C LEU A 22 -19.42 -0.21 -10.37
N ARG A 23 -20.28 0.20 -11.33
CA ARG A 23 -21.39 1.11 -11.05
C ARG A 23 -22.35 0.53 -10.02
N LYS A 24 -22.68 -0.77 -10.10
CA LYS A 24 -23.55 -1.46 -9.14
C LYS A 24 -22.83 -1.73 -7.81
N LEU A 25 -21.57 -2.18 -7.87
CA LEU A 25 -20.81 -2.58 -6.69
C LEU A 25 -20.45 -1.40 -5.78
N THR A 26 -20.17 -0.23 -6.33
CA THR A 26 -19.67 0.92 -5.54
C THR A 26 -20.64 1.33 -4.42
N GLY A 27 -21.94 1.34 -4.69
CA GLY A 27 -22.95 1.63 -3.67
C GLY A 27 -22.98 0.56 -2.58
N ASN A 28 -23.08 -0.71 -2.99
CA ASN A 28 -23.16 -1.84 -2.06
C ASN A 28 -21.92 -1.95 -1.16
N VAL A 29 -20.72 -1.77 -1.73
CA VAL A 29 -19.45 -1.80 -0.99
C VAL A 29 -19.40 -0.73 0.08
N LYS A 30 -19.93 0.47 -0.19
CA LYS A 30 -20.00 1.55 0.79
C LYS A 30 -20.99 1.24 1.91
N HIS A 31 -22.18 0.73 1.60
CA HIS A 31 -23.19 0.37 2.60
C HIS A 31 -22.74 -0.80 3.49
N ALA A 32 -22.06 -1.79 2.90
CA ALA A 32 -21.52 -2.94 3.62
C ALA A 32 -20.19 -2.64 4.36
N ASN A 33 -19.65 -1.44 4.24
CA ASN A 33 -18.33 -1.06 4.77
C ASN A 33 -17.21 -2.08 4.45
N CYS A 34 -17.22 -2.60 3.22
CA CYS A 34 -16.30 -3.65 2.79
C CYS A 34 -15.13 -3.04 1.99
N LEU A 35 -13.92 -3.59 2.14
CA LEU A 35 -12.79 -3.25 1.30
C LEU A 35 -12.72 -4.21 0.11
N MET A 36 -12.86 -3.68 -1.09
CA MET A 36 -12.71 -4.45 -2.33
C MET A 36 -11.35 -4.17 -2.98
N VAL A 37 -10.51 -5.20 -3.09
CA VAL A 37 -9.18 -5.13 -3.72
C VAL A 37 -9.19 -5.82 -5.07
N PHE A 38 -8.75 -5.12 -6.10
CA PHE A 38 -8.57 -5.68 -7.45
C PHE A 38 -7.08 -5.79 -7.76
N ILE A 39 -6.63 -7.00 -8.11
CA ILE A 39 -5.30 -7.22 -8.67
C ILE A 39 -5.43 -7.15 -10.19
N ASN A 40 -4.54 -6.38 -10.83
CA ASN A 40 -4.56 -6.20 -12.27
C ASN A 40 -3.17 -6.35 -12.85
N GLN A 41 -3.09 -6.81 -14.10
CA GLN A 41 -1.84 -7.01 -14.82
C GLN A 41 -1.58 -5.85 -15.77
N ILE A 42 -0.30 -5.58 -16.01
CA ILE A 42 0.12 -4.64 -17.04
C ILE A 42 0.09 -5.35 -18.41
N ARG A 43 -0.33 -4.61 -19.43
CA ARG A 43 -0.24 -4.94 -20.85
C ARG A 43 0.37 -3.75 -21.58
N MET A 44 0.92 -3.98 -22.76
CA MET A 44 1.44 -2.91 -23.61
C MET A 44 0.39 -2.53 -24.65
N LYS A 45 0.12 -1.24 -24.79
CA LYS A 45 -0.72 -0.73 -25.87
C LYS A 45 0.15 -0.47 -27.10
N ILE A 46 -0.12 -1.22 -28.18
CA ILE A 46 0.57 -1.06 -29.47
C ILE A 46 0.13 0.28 -30.10
N GLY A 47 1.07 0.99 -30.72
CA GLY A 47 0.79 2.22 -31.49
C GLY A 47 0.73 3.52 -30.67
N VAL A 48 1.24 3.54 -29.44
CA VAL A 48 1.37 4.78 -28.64
C VAL A 48 2.64 5.51 -29.03
N MET A 49 2.49 6.71 -29.62
CA MET A 49 3.63 7.57 -30.04
C MET A 49 4.14 8.50 -28.92
N PHE A 50 3.36 8.73 -27.86
CA PHE A 50 3.73 9.63 -26.75
C PHE A 50 3.21 9.12 -25.40
N GLY A 51 4.04 9.22 -24.36
CA GLY A 51 3.72 8.77 -23.00
C GLY A 51 4.08 7.30 -22.72
N SER A 52 3.65 6.80 -21.55
CA SER A 52 3.91 5.40 -21.18
C SER A 52 3.02 4.44 -21.99
N PRO A 53 3.58 3.38 -22.62
CA PRO A 53 2.81 2.38 -23.34
C PRO A 53 2.09 1.39 -22.40
N GLU A 54 2.31 1.49 -21.09
CA GLU A 54 1.71 0.60 -20.10
C GLU A 54 0.21 0.89 -19.90
N THR A 55 -0.60 -0.16 -20.02
CA THR A 55 -2.04 -0.11 -19.75
C THR A 55 -2.47 -1.30 -18.89
N THR A 56 -3.61 -1.18 -18.22
CA THR A 56 -4.23 -2.25 -17.43
C THR A 56 -5.43 -2.80 -18.18
N THR A 57 -5.75 -4.08 -17.96
CA THR A 57 -6.94 -4.71 -18.57
C THR A 57 -8.24 -4.20 -17.94
N GLY A 58 -9.39 -4.50 -18.56
CA GLY A 58 -10.72 -4.14 -18.02
C GLY A 58 -11.17 -2.70 -18.33
N GLY A 59 -10.53 -2.03 -19.28
CA GLY A 59 -10.89 -0.67 -19.70
C GLY A 59 -10.53 0.39 -18.66
N ASN A 60 -11.24 1.52 -18.68
CA ASN A 60 -10.91 2.68 -17.83
C ASN A 60 -11.72 2.77 -16.53
N ALA A 61 -12.83 2.02 -16.39
CA ALA A 61 -13.74 2.15 -15.26
C ALA A 61 -13.04 1.98 -13.90
N LEU A 62 -12.23 0.94 -13.75
CA LEU A 62 -11.50 0.68 -12.51
C LEU A 62 -10.57 1.85 -12.13
N LYS A 63 -9.99 2.53 -13.12
CA LYS A 63 -9.13 3.71 -12.88
C LYS A 63 -9.91 4.86 -12.26
N PHE A 64 -11.21 5.01 -12.54
CA PHE A 64 -12.06 6.09 -12.01
C PHE A 64 -12.69 5.72 -10.65
N TYR A 65 -13.23 4.51 -10.53
CA TYR A 65 -13.93 4.03 -9.33
C TYR A 65 -12.99 3.74 -8.16
N SER A 66 -11.75 3.31 -8.41
CA SER A 66 -10.76 3.09 -7.34
C SER A 66 -10.50 4.34 -6.50
N SER A 67 -10.54 4.19 -5.18
CA SER A 67 -10.12 5.23 -4.23
C SER A 67 -8.60 5.32 -4.11
N VAL A 68 -7.92 4.18 -4.14
CA VAL A 68 -6.46 4.07 -4.10
C VAL A 68 -6.00 3.18 -5.25
N ARG A 69 -4.89 3.53 -5.89
CA ARG A 69 -4.20 2.69 -6.87
C ARG A 69 -2.72 2.60 -6.51
N LEU A 70 -2.23 1.37 -6.49
CA LEU A 70 -0.86 1.02 -6.15
C LEU A 70 -0.20 0.42 -7.39
N ASP A 71 0.95 0.95 -7.78
CA ASP A 71 1.86 0.35 -8.77
C ASP A 71 2.99 -0.34 -8.02
N ILE A 72 3.05 -1.67 -8.10
CA ILE A 72 4.04 -2.51 -7.42
C ILE A 72 5.08 -3.00 -8.43
N ARG A 73 6.36 -2.78 -8.14
CA ARG A 73 7.48 -3.21 -8.98
C ARG A 73 8.57 -3.84 -8.14
N ARG A 74 9.12 -4.94 -8.65
CA ARG A 74 10.40 -5.47 -8.17
C ARG A 74 11.52 -4.57 -8.66
N ILE A 75 12.33 -4.06 -7.74
CA ILE A 75 13.48 -3.19 -8.05
C ILE A 75 14.82 -3.92 -7.88
N GLY A 76 14.85 -5.01 -7.11
CA GLY A 76 16.07 -5.75 -6.82
C GLY A 76 15.81 -7.14 -6.28
N SER A 77 16.89 -7.79 -5.85
CA SER A 77 16.89 -9.12 -5.23
C SER A 77 17.55 -9.02 -3.87
N VAL A 78 16.94 -9.62 -2.85
CA VAL A 78 17.55 -9.78 -1.53
C VAL A 78 18.36 -11.07 -1.57
N LYS A 79 19.65 -10.98 -1.23
CA LYS A 79 20.57 -12.11 -1.22
C LYS A 79 21.10 -12.38 0.19
N ASP A 80 21.29 -13.65 0.50
CA ASP A 80 22.05 -14.12 1.66
C ASP A 80 23.21 -14.98 1.15
N GLY A 81 24.42 -14.43 1.19
CA GLY A 81 25.56 -14.97 0.44
C GLY A 81 25.27 -15.01 -1.07
N ASP A 82 25.28 -16.21 -1.64
CA ASP A 82 25.04 -16.44 -3.07
C ASP A 82 23.56 -16.75 -3.39
N GLU A 83 22.73 -17.03 -2.38
CA GLU A 83 21.33 -17.41 -2.57
C GLU A 83 20.39 -16.19 -2.61
N VAL A 84 19.42 -16.22 -3.54
CA VAL A 84 18.37 -15.20 -3.62
C VAL A 84 17.21 -15.60 -2.71
N VAL A 85 17.13 -14.95 -1.55
CA VAL A 85 16.15 -15.24 -0.49
C VAL A 85 14.87 -14.39 -0.58
N GLY A 86 14.86 -13.37 -1.44
CA GLY A 86 13.68 -12.52 -1.61
C GLY A 86 13.81 -11.45 -2.69
N ASN A 87 12.81 -10.57 -2.75
CA ASN A 87 12.72 -9.48 -3.71
C ASN A 87 12.65 -8.13 -2.99
N GLU A 88 13.45 -7.19 -3.46
CA GLU A 88 13.29 -5.79 -3.09
C GLU A 88 12.19 -5.17 -3.95
N THR A 89 11.19 -4.58 -3.30
CA THR A 89 9.92 -4.18 -3.91
C THR A 89 9.63 -2.72 -3.60
N ARG A 90 9.23 -1.98 -4.63
CA ARG A 90 8.76 -0.59 -4.53
C ARG A 90 7.29 -0.53 -4.89
N VAL A 91 6.49 0.09 -4.03
CA VAL A 91 5.08 0.38 -4.28
C VAL A 91 4.87 1.88 -4.36
N LYS A 92 4.36 2.37 -5.50
CA LYS A 92 4.02 3.77 -5.73
C LYS A 92 2.52 3.96 -5.68
N VAL A 93 2.06 4.94 -4.90
CA VAL A 93 0.65 5.33 -4.83
C VAL A 93 0.32 6.24 -6.02
N VAL A 94 -0.11 5.67 -7.14
CA VAL A 94 -0.38 6.42 -8.39
C VAL A 94 -1.71 7.18 -8.36
N LYS A 95 -2.63 6.80 -7.47
CA LYS A 95 -3.89 7.53 -7.22
C LYS A 95 -4.26 7.38 -5.76
N ASN A 96 -4.69 8.48 -5.13
CA ASN A 96 -5.19 8.49 -3.77
C ASN A 96 -6.31 9.52 -3.64
N LYS A 97 -7.49 9.10 -3.18
CA LYS A 97 -8.64 9.98 -2.89
C LYS A 97 -8.80 10.32 -1.40
N VAL A 98 -8.00 9.72 -0.51
CA VAL A 98 -8.14 9.88 0.95
C VAL A 98 -6.96 10.59 1.59
N SER A 99 -5.84 10.72 0.89
CA SER A 99 -4.61 11.39 1.35
C SER A 99 -3.77 11.84 0.14
N PRO A 100 -2.67 12.59 0.34
CA PRO A 100 -1.81 13.02 -0.76
C PRO A 100 -1.32 11.84 -1.62
N PRO A 101 -1.45 11.91 -2.96
CA PRO A 101 -0.97 10.87 -3.87
C PRO A 101 0.55 10.95 -4.10
N PHE A 102 1.09 10.02 -4.89
CA PHE A 102 2.47 9.97 -5.40
C PHE A 102 3.57 9.68 -4.38
N ARG A 103 3.21 9.31 -3.15
CA ARG A 103 4.16 8.71 -2.20
C ARG A 103 4.56 7.30 -2.65
N GLN A 104 5.73 6.86 -2.22
CA GLN A 104 6.25 5.53 -2.47
C GLN A 104 6.68 4.86 -1.17
N ALA A 105 6.58 3.53 -1.13
CA ALA A 105 7.09 2.69 -0.06
C ALA A 105 8.06 1.67 -0.68
N GLU A 106 9.15 1.38 0.01
CA GLU A 106 10.16 0.40 -0.38
C GLU A 106 10.31 -0.60 0.75
N PHE A 107 10.23 -1.88 0.41
CA PHE A 107 10.27 -2.96 1.37
C PHE A 107 10.74 -4.27 0.72
N GLN A 108 11.06 -5.23 1.57
CA GLN A 108 11.55 -6.53 1.14
C GLN A 108 10.43 -7.58 1.29
N ILE A 109 10.27 -8.41 0.25
CA ILE A 109 9.38 -9.57 0.27
C ILE A 109 10.27 -10.82 0.28
N MET A 110 10.25 -11.54 1.40
CA MET A 110 11.03 -12.76 1.60
C MET A 110 10.21 -13.98 1.16
N TYR A 111 10.84 -14.91 0.44
CA TYR A 111 10.14 -16.11 0.00
C TYR A 111 9.72 -16.98 1.20
N GLY A 112 8.47 -17.46 1.19
CA GLY A 112 7.90 -18.26 2.27
C GLY A 112 7.53 -17.50 3.56
N LYS A 113 7.94 -16.23 3.72
CA LYS A 113 7.61 -15.40 4.89
C LYS A 113 6.72 -14.20 4.59
N GLY A 114 6.77 -13.66 3.37
CA GLY A 114 5.99 -12.47 2.98
C GLY A 114 6.75 -11.16 3.20
N ILE A 115 6.03 -10.07 3.49
CA ILE A 115 6.63 -8.75 3.71
C ILE A 115 7.47 -8.77 4.98
N TYR A 116 8.71 -8.29 4.90
CA TYR A 116 9.61 -8.31 6.03
C TYR A 116 9.43 -7.09 6.94
N HIS A 117 8.43 -7.15 7.82
CA HIS A 117 8.04 -6.06 8.72
C HIS A 117 9.19 -5.51 9.56
N MET A 118 10.01 -6.37 10.16
CA MET A 118 11.12 -5.93 11.04
C MET A 118 12.19 -5.13 10.29
N ALA A 119 12.41 -5.42 9.01
CA ALA A 119 13.31 -4.63 8.19
C ALA A 119 12.75 -3.22 7.95
N GLU A 120 11.43 -3.08 7.77
CA GLU A 120 10.78 -1.78 7.61
C GLU A 120 10.85 -0.96 8.90
N VAL A 121 10.59 -1.58 10.05
CA VAL A 121 10.69 -0.93 11.37
C VAL A 121 12.12 -0.41 11.60
N LEU A 122 13.13 -1.21 11.28
CA LEU A 122 14.54 -0.81 11.43
C LEU A 122 14.90 0.32 10.46
N ASP A 123 14.57 0.20 9.17
CA ASP A 123 14.91 1.23 8.17
C ASP A 123 14.24 2.57 8.50
N MET A 124 12.98 2.54 8.92
CA MET A 124 12.25 3.73 9.33
C MET A 124 12.77 4.29 10.65
N GLY A 125 13.11 3.43 11.61
CA GLY A 125 13.73 3.83 12.88
C GLY A 125 15.05 4.57 12.66
N VAL A 126 15.89 4.09 11.75
CA VAL A 126 17.15 4.75 11.38
C VAL A 126 16.89 6.08 10.67
N LYS A 127 15.96 6.09 9.71
CA LYS A 127 15.62 7.28 8.94
C LYS A 127 15.08 8.41 9.83
N GLU A 128 14.29 8.07 10.83
CA GLU A 128 13.67 9.04 11.74
C GLU A 128 14.52 9.41 12.95
N GLY A 129 15.68 8.76 13.13
CA GLY A 129 16.63 9.00 14.21
C GLY A 129 16.27 8.33 15.54
N PHE A 130 15.42 7.30 15.52
CA PHE A 130 15.11 6.49 16.71
C PHE A 130 16.10 5.33 16.90
N VAL A 131 16.79 4.91 15.83
CA VAL A 131 17.83 3.90 15.85
C VAL A 131 19.11 4.52 15.30
N ASP A 132 20.19 4.44 16.06
CA ASP A 132 21.48 4.96 15.65
C ASP A 132 22.22 3.96 14.77
N LYS A 133 22.77 4.45 13.65
CA LYS A 133 23.61 3.66 12.76
C LYS A 133 25.03 4.21 12.72
N SER A 134 25.96 3.51 13.34
CA SER A 134 27.39 3.83 13.34
C SER A 134 28.15 2.86 12.42
N GLY A 135 28.28 3.23 11.15
CA GLY A 135 28.88 2.37 10.13
C GLY A 135 28.04 1.13 9.87
N ALA A 136 28.56 -0.04 10.25
CA ALA A 136 27.85 -1.32 10.15
C ALA A 136 27.05 -1.67 11.42
N TRP A 137 27.21 -0.94 12.52
CA TRP A 137 26.55 -1.22 13.79
C TRP A 137 25.25 -0.44 13.92
N TYR A 138 24.22 -1.11 14.44
CA TYR A 138 22.96 -0.51 14.84
C TYR A 138 22.87 -0.49 16.36
N ALA A 139 22.38 0.61 16.92
CA ALA A 139 22.17 0.79 18.34
C ALA A 139 20.79 1.41 18.61
N TYR A 140 20.18 1.03 19.72
CA TYR A 140 18.92 1.58 20.20
C TYR A 140 19.09 2.04 21.65
N ASN A 141 18.78 3.31 21.94
CA ASN A 141 18.96 3.92 23.26
C ASN A 141 20.37 3.72 23.87
N GLY A 142 21.41 3.63 23.03
CA GLY A 142 22.80 3.39 23.44
C GLY A 142 23.23 1.92 23.48
N ASP A 143 22.28 0.97 23.47
CA ASP A 143 22.58 -0.45 23.45
C ASP A 143 22.76 -0.96 22.03
N LYS A 144 23.80 -1.76 21.78
CA LYS A 144 24.08 -2.33 20.46
C LYS A 144 23.11 -3.46 20.15
N ILE A 145 22.26 -3.26 19.14
CA ILE A 145 21.25 -4.24 18.72
C ILE A 145 21.77 -5.21 17.66
N GLY A 146 22.84 -4.88 16.93
CA GLY A 146 23.46 -5.81 16.00
C GLY A 146 24.43 -5.18 14.99
N GLN A 147 25.28 -6.03 14.41
CA GLN A 147 26.15 -5.67 13.29
C GLN A 147 25.50 -6.11 11.97
N GLY A 148 25.21 -5.15 11.11
CA GLY A 148 24.54 -5.37 9.83
C GLY A 148 23.02 -5.46 9.98
N LYS A 149 22.33 -5.19 8.87
CA LYS A 149 20.85 -5.12 8.83
C LYS A 149 20.22 -6.46 9.24
N ALA A 150 20.73 -7.57 8.73
CA ALA A 150 20.18 -8.90 8.99
C ALA A 150 20.19 -9.26 10.49
N ASN A 151 21.31 -8.99 11.19
CA ASN A 151 21.40 -9.31 12.61
C ASN A 151 20.57 -8.36 13.48
N ALA A 152 20.51 -7.07 13.12
CA ALA A 152 19.63 -6.13 13.80
C ALA A 152 18.14 -6.50 13.62
N CYS A 153 17.73 -6.97 12.44
CA CYS A 153 16.37 -7.49 12.25
C CYS A 153 16.09 -8.75 13.08
N LYS A 154 17.03 -9.70 13.15
CA LYS A 154 16.90 -10.89 14.01
C LYS A 154 16.75 -10.52 15.48
N PHE A 155 17.53 -9.55 15.97
CA PHE A 155 17.38 -9.04 17.33
C PHE A 155 15.97 -8.48 17.59
N LEU A 156 15.40 -7.73 16.64
CA LEU A 156 14.03 -7.20 16.75
C LEU A 156 12.96 -8.30 16.67
N GLU A 157 13.19 -9.38 15.91
CA GLU A 157 12.32 -10.56 15.91
C GLU A 157 12.31 -11.28 17.27
N GLU A 158 13.46 -11.33 17.94
CA GLU A 158 13.60 -11.93 19.27
C GLU A 158 13.09 -11.01 20.40
N ASN A 159 13.10 -9.70 20.18
CA ASN A 159 12.71 -8.67 21.17
C ASN A 159 11.56 -7.81 20.65
N LEU A 160 10.37 -8.40 20.58
CA LEU A 160 9.16 -7.74 20.05
C LEU A 160 8.76 -6.48 20.81
N ASP A 161 9.05 -6.38 22.11
CA ASP A 161 8.73 -5.19 22.91
C ASP A 161 9.46 -3.95 22.39
N ILE A 162 10.75 -4.10 22.07
CA ILE A 162 11.57 -3.02 21.50
C ILE A 162 11.09 -2.68 20.08
N ALA A 163 10.77 -3.69 19.28
CA ALA A 163 10.24 -3.48 17.93
C ALA A 163 8.93 -2.69 17.95
N ASN A 164 8.00 -3.03 18.84
CA ASN A 164 6.73 -2.34 19.01
C ASN A 164 6.93 -0.90 19.51
N GLU A 165 7.87 -0.67 20.42
CA GLU A 165 8.21 0.67 20.89
C GLU A 165 8.73 1.55 19.75
N ILE A 166 9.65 1.05 18.94
CA ILE A 166 10.18 1.77 17.76
C ILE A 166 9.04 2.03 16.77
N GLU A 167 8.22 1.03 16.47
CA GLU A 167 7.10 1.18 15.54
C GLU A 167 6.09 2.24 16.03
N ALA A 168 5.75 2.25 17.33
CA ALA A 168 4.86 3.24 17.91
C ALA A 168 5.42 4.66 17.75
N LYS A 169 6.70 4.88 18.08
CA LYS A 169 7.38 6.19 17.91
C LYS A 169 7.38 6.64 16.45
N VAL A 170 7.65 5.73 15.52
CA VAL A 170 7.63 5.99 14.07
C VAL A 170 6.22 6.37 13.61
N ARG A 171 5.19 5.61 14.01
CA ARG A 171 3.80 5.89 13.65
C ARG A 171 3.33 7.22 14.21
N ASP A 172 3.63 7.54 15.46
CA ASP A 172 3.23 8.79 16.10
C ASP A 172 3.83 10.04 15.43
N LYS A 173 5.05 9.91 14.91
CA LYS A 173 5.74 10.99 14.20
C LYS A 173 5.24 11.17 12.77
N LEU A 174 4.97 10.07 12.05
CA LEU A 174 4.74 10.09 10.60
C LEU A 174 3.28 9.97 10.17
N MET A 175 2.40 9.39 11.01
CA MET A 175 0.99 9.27 10.68
C MET A 175 0.28 10.61 10.90
N PRO A 176 -0.63 11.01 9.99
CA PRO A 176 -1.48 12.15 10.24
C PRO A 176 -2.30 11.88 11.50
N LYS A 177 -2.14 12.72 12.52
CA LYS A 177 -2.97 12.63 13.73
C LYS A 177 -4.43 12.83 13.32
N PRO A 178 -5.36 11.97 13.79
CA PRO A 178 -6.76 12.16 13.47
C PRO A 178 -7.18 13.53 13.98
N VAL A 179 -7.63 14.40 13.07
CA VAL A 179 -8.30 15.64 13.47
C VAL A 179 -9.56 15.19 14.20
N LYS A 180 -9.60 15.38 15.53
CA LYS A 180 -10.84 15.24 16.29
C LYS A 180 -11.85 16.16 15.60
N LYS A 181 -12.84 15.57 14.92
CA LYS A 181 -14.06 16.30 14.56
C LYS A 181 -14.73 16.63 15.89
N GLU A 182 -14.55 17.85 16.37
CA GLU A 182 -15.50 18.45 17.31
C GLU A 182 -16.87 18.33 16.63
N THR A 183 -17.72 17.53 17.26
CA THR A 183 -19.10 17.36 16.86
C THR A 183 -19.74 18.72 17.13
N ALA A 184 -19.92 19.53 16.09
CA ALA A 184 -20.82 20.67 16.16
C ALA A 184 -22.22 20.09 16.45
N GLU A 185 -22.63 20.18 17.71
CA GLU A 185 -24.02 19.98 18.11
C GLU A 185 -24.88 20.90 17.23
N ALA A 186 -25.74 20.28 16.43
CA ALA A 186 -26.79 21.00 15.74
C ALA A 186 -27.73 21.59 16.82
N PRO A 187 -28.07 22.89 16.79
CA PRO A 187 -29.06 23.41 17.71
C PRO A 187 -30.39 22.70 17.43
N ALA A 188 -30.93 22.07 18.46
CA ALA A 188 -32.29 21.57 18.45
C ALA A 188 -33.23 22.79 18.37
N GLU A 189 -33.79 23.05 17.19
CA GLU A 189 -34.92 23.98 17.09
C GLU A 189 -36.11 23.35 17.80
N ALA A 190 -36.52 24.05 18.85
CA ALA A 190 -37.63 23.71 19.72
C ALA A 190 -38.95 23.77 18.95
N ASN A 191 -39.72 22.68 19.03
CA ASN A 191 -41.16 22.75 18.87
C ASN A 191 -41.72 23.67 19.96
N GLY A 192 -42.23 24.83 19.55
CA GLY A 192 -43.04 25.71 20.38
C GLY A 192 -44.38 25.95 19.69
N GLU A 193 -45.42 25.27 20.17
CA GLU A 193 -46.82 25.67 20.00
C GLU A 193 -47.00 27.15 20.32
N LEU A 194 -47.86 27.85 19.56
CA LEU A 194 -48.79 28.84 20.09
C LEU A 194 -49.77 29.29 18.98
N LEU A 195 -51.03 28.92 19.21
CA LEU A 195 -52.31 29.60 18.88
C LEU A 195 -52.57 30.05 17.44
#